data_AF-A0A2V2DXB4-F1
#
_entry.id   AF-A0A2V2DXB4-F1
#
_cell.length_a   1.000
_cell.length_b   1.000
_cell.length_c   1.000
_cell.angle_alpha   90.00
_cell.angle_beta   90.00
_cell.angle_gamma   90.00
#
_symmetry.space_group_name_H-M   'P 1'
#
loop_
_entity.id
_entity.type
_entity.pdbx_description
1 polymer ?
#
loop_
_entity_poly.entity_id
_entity_poly.type
_entity_poly.pdbx_seq_one_letter_code
_entity_poly.pdbx_strand_id
1 'polypeptide(L)'
;MPELLALVELACLFGTSVDALIGYQAQDYALPVSLRRLRALRDARSFAEGEQEARRLLRNYPNSFEAVYYAANFYNCFGLVKSDSERLRRSIELYERSLTLIAQNTDEEIGEMSIRRSIADTRILLGEREEGVRELKRCNDSGVHDLIIGATLALTEQKDEAKRYLFRALLSLGADLVRLVFGYANAAVGREEMEQVLELLDSTTAFTVRLAQPGQISFLTKLETSLYAVSAHLYAVLGRKAEAEASLRRAWEAASRFDAAPNYSVTALRFYCGDPLPAAFDDFGETATQGVEKLLDENPDSAELLRPLWEEWKHEKA
;
A
#
# COMPACT_ATOMS: atom_id res chain seq x y z
N MET A 1 -47.16 -22.32 27.98
CA MET A 1 -46.83 -21.21 27.07
C MET A 1 -48.06 -20.33 26.96
N PRO A 2 -47.98 -19.00 27.07
CA PRO A 2 -49.11 -18.15 26.74
C PRO A 2 -49.46 -18.39 25.27
N GLU A 3 -50.73 -18.64 24.97
CA GLU A 3 -51.21 -18.75 23.59
C GLU A 3 -51.02 -17.39 22.91
N LEU A 4 -50.55 -17.38 21.67
CA LEU A 4 -50.20 -16.15 20.91
C LEU A 4 -51.32 -15.09 20.94
N LEU A 5 -52.57 -15.54 21.02
CA LEU A 5 -53.76 -14.71 21.18
C LEU A 5 -53.78 -13.91 22.50
N ALA A 6 -53.34 -14.48 23.61
CA ALA A 6 -53.30 -13.79 24.91
C ALA A 6 -52.32 -12.60 24.90
N LEU A 7 -51.20 -12.70 24.16
CA LEU A 7 -50.25 -11.59 23.99
C LEU A 7 -50.84 -10.48 23.11
N VAL A 8 -51.63 -10.84 22.09
CA VAL A 8 -52.33 -9.89 21.23
C VAL A 8 -53.44 -9.17 22.00
N GLU A 9 -54.22 -9.89 22.81
CA GLU A 9 -55.27 -9.30 23.66
C GLU A 9 -54.69 -8.35 24.71
N LEU A 10 -53.58 -8.72 25.35
CA LEU A 10 -52.88 -7.85 26.30
C LEU A 10 -52.33 -6.59 25.62
N ALA A 11 -51.75 -6.73 24.42
CA ALA A 11 -51.28 -5.59 23.64
C ALA A 11 -52.43 -4.62 23.30
N CYS A 12 -53.59 -5.15 22.88
CA CYS A 12 -54.80 -4.36 22.68
C CYS A 12 -55.31 -3.69 23.96
N LEU A 13 -55.34 -4.42 25.10
CA LEU A 13 -55.79 -3.89 26.40
C LEU A 13 -54.95 -2.70 26.86
N PHE A 14 -53.63 -2.78 26.70
CA PHE A 14 -52.69 -1.72 27.11
C PHE A 14 -52.43 -0.68 26.02
N GLY A 15 -53.13 -0.76 24.87
CA GLY A 15 -52.96 0.19 23.76
C GLY A 15 -51.55 0.22 23.20
N THR A 16 -50.83 -0.89 23.25
CA THR A 16 -49.43 -1.02 22.82
C THR A 16 -49.28 -2.11 21.75
N SER A 17 -48.13 -2.21 21.10
CA SER A 17 -47.86 -3.33 20.18
C SER A 17 -47.44 -4.57 20.97
N VAL A 18 -47.65 -5.76 20.40
CA VAL A 18 -47.15 -7.02 20.98
C VAL A 18 -45.64 -6.95 21.20
N ASP A 19 -44.92 -6.34 20.26
CA ASP A 19 -43.47 -6.11 20.35
C ASP A 19 -43.11 -5.25 21.57
N ALA A 20 -43.79 -4.13 21.78
CA ALA A 20 -43.58 -3.28 22.94
C ALA A 20 -44.00 -3.96 24.27
N LEU A 21 -45.03 -4.81 24.25
CA LEU A 21 -45.49 -5.57 25.41
C LEU A 21 -44.44 -6.58 25.91
N ILE A 22 -43.70 -7.20 25.00
CA ILE A 22 -42.63 -8.15 25.34
C ILE A 22 -41.24 -7.52 25.38
N GLY A 23 -41.16 -6.19 25.22
CA GLY A 23 -39.89 -5.46 25.13
C GLY A 23 -39.06 -5.81 23.90
N TYR A 24 -39.67 -6.40 22.86
CA TYR A 24 -39.03 -6.67 21.59
C TYR A 24 -38.97 -5.40 20.76
N GLN A 25 -37.77 -5.03 20.33
CA GLN A 25 -37.57 -4.00 19.31
C GLN A 25 -37.21 -4.70 18.01
N ALA A 26 -38.06 -4.53 16.99
CA ALA A 26 -37.76 -4.98 15.65
C ALA A 26 -36.48 -4.28 15.17
N GLN A 27 -35.37 -5.01 15.11
CA GLN A 27 -34.14 -4.46 14.56
C GLN A 27 -34.32 -4.28 13.05
N ASP A 28 -33.81 -3.18 12.50
CA ASP A 28 -33.81 -2.95 11.06
C ASP A 28 -32.83 -3.94 10.40
N TYR A 29 -33.35 -4.75 9.50
CA TYR A 29 -32.60 -5.78 8.77
C TYR A 29 -32.43 -5.46 7.29
N ALA A 30 -32.63 -4.19 6.92
CA ALA A 30 -32.26 -3.72 5.61
C ALA A 30 -30.77 -4.02 5.36
N LEU A 31 -30.44 -4.45 4.14
CA LEU A 31 -29.10 -4.85 3.75
C LEU A 31 -28.01 -3.83 4.19
N PRO A 32 -28.16 -2.51 3.98
CA PRO A 32 -27.17 -1.53 4.42
C PRO A 32 -26.98 -1.45 5.94
N VAL A 33 -28.01 -1.77 6.74
CA VAL A 33 -27.92 -1.79 8.21
C VAL A 33 -27.16 -3.04 8.67
N SER A 34 -27.52 -4.21 8.15
CA SER A 34 -26.82 -5.46 8.46
C SER A 34 -25.34 -5.41 8.03
N LEU A 35 -25.02 -4.83 6.87
CA LEU A 35 -23.64 -4.67 6.41
C LEU A 35 -22.82 -3.75 7.34
N ARG A 36 -23.38 -2.59 7.73
CA ARG A 36 -22.72 -1.69 8.69
C ARG A 36 -22.51 -2.36 10.04
N ARG A 37 -23.49 -3.12 10.53
CA ARG A 37 -23.38 -3.88 11.78
C ARG A 37 -22.30 -4.95 11.70
N LEU A 38 -22.27 -5.73 10.61
CA LEU A 38 -21.26 -6.76 10.41
C LEU A 38 -19.83 -6.16 10.38
N ARG A 39 -19.66 -5.02 9.72
CA ARG A 39 -18.39 -4.27 9.70
C ARG A 39 -17.99 -3.82 11.11
N ALA A 40 -18.92 -3.22 11.87
CA ALA A 40 -18.65 -2.80 13.24
C ALA A 40 -18.27 -3.98 14.16
N LEU A 41 -18.95 -5.13 14.03
CA LEU A 41 -18.63 -6.34 14.80
C LEU A 41 -17.25 -6.92 14.44
N ARG A 42 -16.88 -6.88 13.16
CA ARG A 42 -15.53 -7.25 12.69
C ARG A 42 -14.47 -6.35 13.32
N ASP A 43 -14.66 -5.04 13.25
CA ASP A 43 -13.68 -4.05 13.70
C ASP A 43 -13.52 -4.08 15.23
N ALA A 44 -14.62 -4.33 15.96
CA ALA A 44 -14.63 -4.58 17.41
C ALA A 44 -14.11 -5.98 17.80
N ARG A 45 -13.81 -6.86 16.84
CA ARG A 45 -13.41 -8.26 17.04
C ARG A 45 -14.44 -9.11 17.80
N SER A 46 -15.71 -8.73 17.74
CA SER A 46 -16.85 -9.44 18.34
C SER A 46 -17.29 -10.61 17.45
N PHE A 47 -16.42 -11.61 17.27
CA PHE A 47 -16.61 -12.65 16.26
C PHE A 47 -17.82 -13.57 16.49
N ALA A 48 -18.17 -13.86 17.74
CA ALA A 48 -19.33 -14.73 18.03
C ALA A 48 -20.67 -14.07 17.60
N GLU A 49 -20.83 -12.79 17.88
CA GLU A 49 -21.99 -12.01 17.43
C GLU A 49 -21.93 -11.72 15.93
N GLY A 50 -20.74 -11.39 15.41
CA GLY A 50 -20.52 -11.19 13.99
C GLY A 50 -20.84 -12.42 13.16
N GLU A 51 -20.56 -13.62 13.67
CA GLU A 51 -20.91 -14.85 12.97
C GLU A 51 -22.43 -15.05 12.88
N GLN A 52 -23.17 -14.72 13.96
CA GLN A 52 -24.64 -14.77 13.94
C GLN A 52 -25.21 -13.78 12.92
N GLU A 53 -24.66 -12.56 12.87
CA GLU A 53 -25.06 -11.55 11.90
C GLU A 53 -24.70 -11.98 10.46
N ALA A 54 -23.51 -12.54 10.23
CA ALA A 54 -23.09 -13.04 8.92
C ALA A 54 -23.99 -14.19 8.42
N ARG A 55 -24.31 -15.16 9.30
CA ARG A 55 -25.23 -16.27 8.97
C ARG A 55 -26.61 -15.76 8.62
N ARG A 56 -27.11 -14.78 9.38
CA ARG A 56 -28.39 -14.13 9.13
C ARG A 56 -28.39 -13.38 7.80
N LEU A 57 -27.36 -12.58 7.55
CA LEU A 57 -27.16 -11.81 6.32
C LEU A 57 -27.19 -12.74 5.10
N LEU A 58 -26.42 -13.82 5.13
CA LEU A 58 -26.37 -14.82 4.06
C LEU A 58 -27.70 -15.56 3.86
N ARG A 59 -28.47 -15.79 4.93
CA ARG A 59 -29.81 -16.41 4.83
C ARG A 59 -30.83 -15.47 4.19
N ASN A 60 -30.80 -14.19 4.55
CA ASN A 60 -31.76 -13.21 4.06
C ASN A 60 -31.43 -12.71 2.65
N TYR A 61 -30.14 -12.66 2.29
CA TYR A 61 -29.65 -12.12 1.01
C TYR A 61 -28.64 -13.07 0.32
N PRO A 62 -29.00 -14.34 0.05
CA PRO A 62 -28.06 -15.36 -0.46
C PRO A 62 -27.51 -15.09 -1.87
N ASN A 63 -28.17 -14.21 -2.63
CA ASN A 63 -27.82 -13.87 -4.01
C ASN A 63 -27.43 -12.39 -4.19
N SER A 64 -27.15 -11.68 -3.09
CA SER A 64 -26.60 -10.32 -3.13
C SER A 64 -25.08 -10.40 -3.12
N PHE A 65 -24.43 -9.79 -4.12
CA PHE A 65 -22.97 -9.68 -4.15
C PHE A 65 -22.41 -9.09 -2.86
N GLU A 66 -22.92 -7.93 -2.42
CA GLU A 66 -22.45 -7.25 -1.21
C GLU A 66 -22.57 -8.14 0.03
N ALA A 67 -23.74 -8.77 0.23
CA ALA A 67 -23.97 -9.65 1.37
C ALA A 67 -22.94 -10.80 1.42
N VAL A 68 -22.70 -11.45 0.28
CA VAL A 68 -21.78 -12.58 0.17
C VAL A 68 -20.33 -12.13 0.34
N TYR A 69 -19.92 -11.07 -0.35
CA TYR A 69 -18.55 -10.54 -0.32
C TYR A 69 -18.15 -10.04 1.07
N TYR A 70 -19.00 -9.23 1.72
CA TYR A 70 -18.71 -8.71 3.05
C TYR A 70 -18.78 -9.81 4.14
N ALA A 71 -19.61 -10.84 3.96
CA ALA A 71 -19.55 -12.03 4.81
C ALA A 71 -18.24 -12.81 4.60
N ALA A 72 -17.74 -12.94 3.36
CA ALA A 72 -16.43 -13.55 3.08
C ALA A 72 -15.31 -12.81 3.82
N ASN A 73 -15.27 -11.47 3.72
CA ASN A 73 -14.32 -10.63 4.44
C ASN A 73 -14.39 -10.81 5.96
N PHE A 74 -15.60 -10.93 6.52
CA PHE A 74 -15.77 -11.21 7.95
C PHE A 74 -15.17 -12.57 8.34
N TYR A 75 -15.51 -13.64 7.60
CA TYR A 75 -15.01 -14.98 7.90
C TYR A 75 -13.49 -15.10 7.68
N ASN A 76 -12.93 -14.40 6.69
CA ASN A 76 -11.50 -14.34 6.48
C ASN A 76 -10.80 -13.68 7.69
N CYS A 77 -11.28 -12.52 8.13
CA CYS A 77 -10.74 -11.82 9.31
C CYS A 77 -10.87 -12.67 10.59
N PHE A 78 -12.02 -13.30 10.79
CA PHE A 78 -12.24 -14.21 11.93
C PHE A 78 -11.25 -15.39 11.87
N GLY A 79 -11.19 -16.09 10.74
CA GLY A 79 -10.27 -17.21 10.54
C GLY A 79 -8.81 -16.82 10.76
N LEU A 80 -8.39 -15.66 10.28
CA LEU A 80 -7.04 -15.12 10.48
C LEU A 80 -6.74 -14.87 11.96
N VAL A 81 -7.60 -14.15 12.67
CA VAL A 81 -7.36 -13.73 14.06
C VAL A 81 -7.43 -14.90 15.03
N LYS A 82 -8.23 -15.93 14.72
CA LYS A 82 -8.41 -17.11 15.57
C LYS A 82 -7.65 -18.34 15.10
N SER A 83 -6.87 -18.22 14.02
CA SER A 83 -6.20 -19.34 13.35
C SER A 83 -7.16 -20.50 13.02
N ASP A 84 -8.40 -20.17 12.65
CA ASP A 84 -9.47 -21.12 12.41
C ASP A 84 -9.57 -21.46 10.91
N SER A 85 -9.12 -22.67 10.57
CA SER A 85 -9.10 -23.16 9.20
C SER A 85 -10.51 -23.35 8.61
N GLU A 86 -11.52 -23.67 9.41
CA GLU A 86 -12.90 -23.81 8.90
C GLU A 86 -13.45 -22.46 8.45
N ARG A 87 -13.19 -21.40 9.23
CA ARG A 87 -13.61 -20.04 8.86
C ARG A 87 -12.86 -19.50 7.66
N LEU A 88 -11.55 -19.80 7.55
CA LEU A 88 -10.79 -19.47 6.34
C LEU A 88 -11.35 -20.19 5.11
N ARG A 89 -11.62 -21.50 5.17
CA ARG A 89 -12.26 -22.24 4.05
C ARG A 89 -13.63 -21.67 3.72
N ARG A 90 -14.44 -21.36 4.73
CA ARG A 90 -15.74 -20.72 4.52
C ARG A 90 -15.62 -19.38 3.80
N SER A 91 -14.58 -18.60 4.10
CA SER A 91 -14.34 -17.34 3.40
C SER A 91 -14.00 -17.56 1.92
N ILE A 92 -13.20 -18.58 1.59
CA ILE A 92 -12.88 -18.95 0.19
C ILE A 92 -14.17 -19.30 -0.56
N GLU A 93 -15.02 -20.17 0.00
CA GLU A 93 -16.29 -20.54 -0.63
C GLU A 93 -17.17 -19.31 -0.94
N LEU A 94 -17.19 -18.35 -0.01
CA LEU A 94 -17.96 -17.12 -0.17
C LEU A 94 -17.33 -16.16 -1.18
N TYR A 95 -16.00 -16.06 -1.25
CA TYR A 95 -15.32 -15.29 -2.30
C TYR A 95 -15.53 -15.90 -3.69
N GLU A 96 -15.44 -17.22 -3.82
CA GLU A 96 -15.77 -17.93 -5.07
C GLU A 96 -17.22 -17.68 -5.46
N ARG A 97 -18.15 -17.69 -4.48
CA ARG A 97 -19.55 -17.31 -4.72
C ARG A 97 -19.68 -15.84 -5.13
N SER A 98 -18.97 -14.90 -4.50
CA SER A 98 -19.06 -13.49 -4.86
C SER A 98 -18.55 -13.23 -6.27
N LEU A 99 -17.54 -13.95 -6.74
CA LEU A 99 -17.11 -13.90 -8.15
C LEU A 99 -18.24 -14.25 -9.12
N THR A 100 -19.09 -15.23 -8.79
CA THR A 100 -20.27 -15.55 -9.64
C THR A 100 -21.35 -14.46 -9.66
N LEU A 101 -21.31 -13.53 -8.70
CA LEU A 101 -22.25 -12.43 -8.55
C LEU A 101 -21.64 -11.07 -8.91
N ILE A 102 -20.40 -11.03 -9.41
CA ILE A 102 -19.62 -9.79 -9.61
C ILE A 102 -20.32 -8.78 -10.53
N ALA A 103 -21.18 -9.23 -11.44
CA ALA A 103 -21.98 -8.36 -12.31
C ALA A 103 -22.96 -7.45 -11.57
N GLN A 104 -23.25 -7.73 -10.29
CA GLN A 104 -24.06 -6.87 -9.42
C GLN A 104 -23.24 -5.80 -8.69
N ASN A 105 -21.91 -5.89 -8.73
CA ASN A 105 -21.06 -4.97 -7.99
C ASN A 105 -21.14 -3.56 -8.58
N THR A 106 -21.28 -2.57 -7.71
CA THR A 106 -21.30 -1.14 -8.06
C THR A 106 -20.09 -0.39 -7.50
N ASP A 107 -19.23 -1.06 -6.73
CA ASP A 107 -18.02 -0.48 -6.14
C ASP A 107 -16.83 -0.70 -7.07
N GLU A 108 -16.33 0.37 -7.68
CA GLU A 108 -15.23 0.32 -8.66
C GLU A 108 -13.89 -0.13 -8.03
N GLU A 109 -13.74 -0.05 -6.70
CA GLU A 109 -12.54 -0.53 -6.00
C GLU A 109 -12.52 -2.07 -5.88
N ILE A 110 -13.66 -2.74 -6.09
CA ILE A 110 -13.80 -4.19 -5.95
C ILE A 110 -13.85 -4.86 -7.33
N GLY A 111 -12.68 -5.25 -7.83
CA GLY A 111 -12.56 -6.01 -9.06
C GLY A 111 -12.53 -7.53 -8.86
N GLU A 112 -12.70 -8.28 -9.96
CA GLU A 112 -12.43 -9.73 -9.96
C GLU A 112 -11.02 -10.06 -9.47
N MET A 113 -10.02 -9.26 -9.86
CA MET A 113 -8.64 -9.47 -9.45
C MET A 113 -8.44 -9.33 -7.94
N SER A 114 -9.10 -8.37 -7.28
CA SER A 114 -8.95 -8.18 -5.83
C SER A 114 -9.57 -9.35 -5.06
N ILE A 115 -10.71 -9.89 -5.51
CA ILE A 115 -11.34 -11.07 -4.89
C ILE A 115 -10.48 -12.32 -5.09
N ARG A 116 -9.94 -12.54 -6.31
CA ARG A 116 -9.03 -13.66 -6.57
C ARG A 116 -7.76 -13.59 -5.72
N ARG A 117 -7.22 -12.39 -5.50
CA ARG A 117 -6.14 -12.16 -4.55
C ARG A 117 -6.53 -12.57 -3.13
N SER A 118 -7.71 -12.17 -2.63
CA SER A 118 -8.18 -12.58 -1.30
C SER A 118 -8.30 -14.10 -1.15
N ILE A 119 -8.74 -14.81 -2.19
CA ILE A 119 -8.76 -16.28 -2.20
C ILE A 119 -7.33 -16.83 -2.07
N ALA A 120 -6.40 -16.35 -2.89
CA ALA A 120 -5.02 -16.82 -2.89
C ALA A 120 -4.32 -16.55 -1.54
N ASP A 121 -4.48 -15.35 -0.98
CA ASP A 121 -3.96 -14.99 0.34
C ASP A 121 -4.54 -15.91 1.43
N THR A 122 -5.83 -16.23 1.35
CA THR A 122 -6.49 -17.15 2.29
C THR A 122 -5.94 -18.58 2.18
N ARG A 123 -5.67 -19.06 0.96
CA ARG A 123 -5.03 -20.37 0.73
C ARG A 123 -3.63 -20.42 1.33
N ILE A 124 -2.85 -19.35 1.17
CA ILE A 124 -1.51 -19.22 1.78
C ILE A 124 -1.61 -19.29 3.31
N LEU A 125 -2.60 -18.63 3.92
CA LEU A 125 -2.85 -18.70 5.37
C LEU A 125 -3.22 -20.12 5.85
N LEU A 126 -3.92 -20.89 5.02
CA LEU A 126 -4.24 -22.31 5.26
C LEU A 126 -3.02 -23.25 5.10
N GLY A 127 -1.89 -22.73 4.63
CA GLY A 127 -0.69 -23.51 4.34
C GLY A 127 -0.64 -24.09 2.92
N GLU A 128 -1.66 -23.84 2.09
CA GLU A 128 -1.75 -24.20 0.66
C GLU A 128 -0.92 -23.20 -0.18
N ARG A 129 0.37 -23.10 0.14
CA ARG A 129 1.27 -22.05 -0.34
C ARG A 129 1.50 -22.16 -1.84
N GLU A 130 1.72 -23.36 -2.35
CA GLU A 130 1.94 -23.58 -3.78
C GLU A 130 0.68 -23.25 -4.59
N GLU A 131 -0.51 -23.64 -4.14
CA GLU A 131 -1.79 -23.25 -4.78
C GLU A 131 -1.94 -21.73 -4.81
N GLY A 132 -1.80 -21.07 -3.66
CA GLY A 132 -1.97 -19.62 -3.56
C GLY A 132 -0.98 -18.86 -4.44
N VAL A 133 0.30 -19.25 -4.44
CA VAL A 133 1.30 -18.65 -5.33
C VAL A 133 0.98 -18.87 -6.80
N ARG A 134 0.49 -20.06 -7.19
CA ARG A 134 0.08 -20.32 -8.58
C ARG A 134 -1.02 -19.38 -9.04
N GLU A 135 -2.02 -19.10 -8.19
CA GLU A 135 -3.09 -18.15 -8.53
C GLU A 135 -2.55 -16.72 -8.62
N LEU A 136 -1.73 -16.28 -7.66
CA LEU A 136 -1.14 -14.94 -7.70
C LEU A 136 -0.29 -14.70 -8.95
N LYS A 137 0.47 -15.71 -9.39
CA LYS A 137 1.28 -15.64 -10.63
C LYS A 137 0.42 -15.45 -11.89
N ARG A 138 -0.80 -16.00 -11.94
CA ARG A 138 -1.71 -15.87 -13.10
C ARG A 138 -2.25 -14.45 -13.29
N CYS A 139 -2.31 -13.67 -12.22
CA CYS A 139 -2.77 -12.28 -12.24
C CYS A 139 -1.66 -11.30 -11.80
N ASN A 140 -0.39 -11.65 -12.01
CA ASN A 140 0.75 -10.80 -11.63
C ASN A 140 1.19 -9.85 -12.77
N ASP A 141 0.22 -9.33 -13.50
CA ASP A 141 0.48 -8.29 -14.51
C ASP A 141 1.09 -7.08 -13.79
N SER A 142 2.13 -6.49 -14.37
CA SER A 142 2.90 -5.38 -13.79
C SER A 142 3.62 -5.66 -12.45
N GLY A 143 3.64 -6.91 -11.96
CA GLY A 143 4.37 -7.26 -10.74
C GLY A 143 3.67 -6.90 -9.42
N VAL A 144 2.37 -6.61 -9.44
CA VAL A 144 1.58 -6.20 -8.27
C VAL A 144 1.65 -7.20 -7.11
N HIS A 145 1.83 -8.49 -7.41
CA HIS A 145 1.91 -9.57 -6.43
C HIS A 145 3.35 -10.03 -6.15
N ASP A 146 4.38 -9.36 -6.69
CA ASP A 146 5.79 -9.78 -6.54
C ASP A 146 6.17 -9.93 -5.06
N LEU A 147 5.78 -8.99 -4.19
CA LEU A 147 6.11 -9.04 -2.76
C LEU A 147 5.54 -10.29 -2.08
N ILE A 148 4.25 -10.56 -2.26
CA ILE A 148 3.57 -11.66 -1.58
C ILE A 148 3.97 -13.02 -2.16
N ILE A 149 4.20 -13.11 -3.48
CA ILE A 149 4.76 -14.31 -4.11
C ILE A 149 6.15 -14.58 -3.53
N GLY A 150 7.03 -13.58 -3.53
CA GLY A 150 8.39 -13.70 -3.03
C GLY A 150 8.46 -14.08 -1.55
N ALA A 151 7.67 -13.41 -0.70
CA ALA A 151 7.62 -13.71 0.73
C ALA A 151 7.07 -15.11 1.01
N THR A 152 6.08 -15.57 0.25
CA THR A 152 5.50 -16.91 0.42
C THR A 152 6.49 -17.99 -0.02
N LEU A 153 7.13 -17.83 -1.18
CA LEU A 153 8.15 -18.75 -1.68
C LEU A 153 9.38 -18.80 -0.77
N ALA A 154 9.70 -17.70 -0.06
CA ALA A 154 10.80 -17.68 0.91
C ALA A 154 10.57 -18.63 2.09
N LEU A 155 9.33 -19.09 2.33
CA LEU A 155 8.98 -20.09 3.33
C LEU A 155 9.04 -21.54 2.80
N THR A 156 9.29 -21.73 1.50
CA THR A 156 9.40 -23.06 0.86
C THR A 156 10.85 -23.31 0.41
N GLU A 157 11.12 -24.44 -0.26
CA GLU A 157 12.43 -24.75 -0.83
C GLU A 157 12.77 -23.89 -2.08
N GLN A 158 11.82 -23.11 -2.61
CA GLN A 158 11.98 -22.33 -3.83
C GLN A 158 12.70 -20.98 -3.59
N LYS A 159 13.84 -21.02 -2.88
CA LYS A 159 14.55 -19.82 -2.40
C LYS A 159 15.03 -18.90 -3.51
N ASP A 160 15.48 -19.44 -4.65
CA ASP A 160 16.02 -18.61 -5.73
C ASP A 160 14.91 -17.89 -6.50
N GLU A 161 13.76 -18.53 -6.69
CA GLU A 161 12.57 -17.86 -7.23
C GLU A 161 12.05 -16.79 -6.27
N ALA A 162 12.05 -17.08 -4.96
CA ALA A 162 11.67 -16.11 -3.93
C ALA A 162 12.52 -14.83 -4.00
N LYS A 163 13.86 -14.97 -4.11
CA LYS A 163 14.79 -13.83 -4.20
C LYS A 163 14.47 -12.94 -5.41
N ARG A 164 14.13 -13.52 -6.56
CA ARG A 164 13.79 -12.77 -7.79
C ARG A 164 12.56 -11.90 -7.60
N TYR A 165 11.49 -12.48 -7.07
CA TYR A 165 10.27 -11.76 -6.77
C TYR A 165 10.47 -10.69 -5.67
N LEU A 166 11.20 -11.01 -4.60
CA LEU A 166 11.52 -10.04 -3.55
C LEU A 166 12.38 -8.88 -4.05
N PHE A 167 13.34 -9.14 -4.94
CA PHE A 167 14.18 -8.10 -5.52
C PHE A 167 13.37 -7.17 -6.45
N ARG A 168 12.47 -7.72 -7.27
CA ARG A 168 11.52 -6.91 -8.08
C ARG A 168 10.60 -6.05 -7.22
N ALA A 169 10.07 -6.63 -6.13
CA ALA A 169 9.24 -5.90 -5.18
C ALA A 169 10.03 -4.77 -4.49
N LEU A 170 11.29 -5.01 -4.14
CA LEU A 170 12.18 -4.01 -3.54
C LEU A 170 12.43 -2.83 -4.48
N LEU A 171 12.64 -3.09 -5.77
CA LEU A 171 12.81 -2.03 -6.78
C LEU A 171 11.53 -1.20 -6.94
N SER A 172 10.38 -1.86 -7.02
CA SER A 172 9.08 -1.19 -7.15
C SER A 172 8.78 -0.33 -5.93
N LEU A 173 8.99 -0.88 -4.73
CA LEU A 173 8.84 -0.16 -3.46
C LEU A 173 9.77 1.06 -3.38
N GLY A 174 11.02 0.93 -3.80
CA GLY A 174 11.97 2.04 -3.86
C GLY A 174 11.50 3.15 -4.81
N ALA A 175 11.05 2.79 -6.01
CA ALA A 175 10.53 3.76 -6.97
C ALA A 175 9.26 4.46 -6.46
N ASP A 176 8.32 3.73 -5.85
CA ASP A 176 7.09 4.31 -5.30
C ASP A 176 7.36 5.21 -4.09
N LEU A 177 8.31 4.84 -3.22
CA LEU A 177 8.73 5.69 -2.11
C LEU A 177 9.30 7.04 -2.60
N VAL A 178 10.11 7.02 -3.66
CA VAL A 178 10.65 8.24 -4.28
C VAL A 178 9.55 9.11 -4.87
N ARG A 179 8.62 8.51 -5.63
CA ARG A 179 7.47 9.24 -6.20
C ARG A 179 6.60 9.84 -5.12
N LEU A 180 6.38 9.11 -4.02
CA LEU A 180 5.61 9.54 -2.87
C LEU A 180 6.25 10.78 -2.23
N VAL A 181 7.55 10.74 -1.93
CA VAL A 181 8.23 11.87 -1.27
C VAL A 181 8.27 13.11 -2.16
N PHE A 182 8.51 12.96 -3.47
CA PHE A 182 8.45 14.10 -4.40
C PHE A 182 7.03 14.62 -4.60
N GLY A 183 6.03 13.73 -4.61
CA GLY A 183 4.62 14.13 -4.64
C GLY A 183 4.24 15.00 -3.44
N TYR A 184 4.67 14.62 -2.23
CA TYR A 184 4.47 15.45 -1.04
C TYR A 184 5.29 16.74 -1.06
N ALA A 185 6.54 16.71 -1.54
CA ALA A 185 7.36 17.91 -1.67
C ALA A 185 6.71 18.95 -2.61
N ASN A 186 6.13 18.50 -3.72
CA ASN A 186 5.42 19.36 -4.66
C ASN A 186 4.06 19.84 -4.14
N ALA A 187 3.42 19.08 -3.25
CA ALA A 187 2.10 19.41 -2.70
C ALA A 187 2.15 20.24 -1.42
N ALA A 188 3.29 20.29 -0.73
CA ALA A 188 3.44 20.99 0.55
C ALA A 188 3.33 22.51 0.37
N VAL A 189 2.44 23.14 1.14
CA VAL A 189 2.22 24.60 1.12
C VAL A 189 2.67 25.24 2.43
N GLY A 190 2.42 24.55 3.54
CA GLY A 190 2.70 25.06 4.88
C GLY A 190 4.09 24.71 5.38
N ARG A 191 4.63 25.56 6.26
CA ARG A 191 5.90 25.29 6.96
C ARG A 191 5.92 23.93 7.67
N GLU A 192 4.83 23.57 8.34
CA GLU A 192 4.73 22.29 9.06
C GLU A 192 4.81 21.09 8.10
N GLU A 193 4.09 21.15 6.98
CA GLU A 193 4.12 20.12 5.94
C GLU A 193 5.53 19.99 5.33
N MET A 194 6.19 21.11 5.03
CA MET A 194 7.56 21.12 4.51
C MET A 194 8.57 20.48 5.47
N GLU A 195 8.41 20.69 6.78
CA GLU A 195 9.25 20.02 7.79
C GLU A 195 9.01 18.51 7.81
N GLN A 196 7.76 18.05 7.71
CA GLN A 196 7.44 16.62 7.59
C GLN A 196 8.01 16.00 6.30
N VAL A 197 7.98 16.74 5.19
CA VAL A 197 8.60 16.30 3.92
C VAL A 197 10.12 16.18 4.06
N LEU A 198 10.77 17.11 4.75
CA LEU A 198 12.22 17.04 5.00
C LEU A 198 12.60 15.79 5.82
N GLU A 199 11.80 15.41 6.82
CA GLU A 199 12.00 14.16 7.58
C GLU A 199 11.84 12.91 6.69
N LEU A 200 10.85 12.95 5.78
CA LEU A 200 10.61 11.86 4.82
C LEU A 200 11.74 11.77 3.77
N LEU A 201 12.26 12.91 3.30
CA LEU A 201 13.42 12.98 2.39
C LEU A 201 14.68 12.42 3.04
N ASP A 202 14.97 12.77 4.30
CA ASP A 202 16.12 12.23 5.03
C ASP A 202 16.03 10.70 5.17
N SER A 203 14.84 10.21 5.58
CA SER A 203 14.57 8.78 5.70
C SER A 203 14.71 8.03 4.37
N THR A 204 14.19 8.62 3.28
CA THR A 204 14.26 8.05 1.92
C THR A 204 15.70 8.04 1.40
N THR A 205 16.46 9.09 1.67
CA THR A 205 17.88 9.18 1.32
C THR A 205 18.69 8.13 2.06
N ALA A 206 18.49 7.99 3.38
CA ALA A 206 19.17 6.97 4.18
C ALA A 206 18.84 5.55 3.72
N PHE A 207 17.60 5.28 3.34
CA PHE A 207 17.18 4.00 2.75
C PHE A 207 17.90 3.74 1.41
N THR A 208 17.90 4.72 0.51
CA THR A 208 18.48 4.65 -0.83
C THR A 208 19.98 4.37 -0.78
N VAL A 209 20.74 5.14 0.01
CA VAL A 209 22.20 4.95 0.19
C VAL A 209 22.53 3.54 0.69
N ARG A 210 21.71 3.00 1.60
CA ARG A 210 21.92 1.67 2.20
C ARG A 210 21.55 0.52 1.28
N LEU A 211 20.79 0.78 0.21
CA LEU A 211 20.39 -0.22 -0.76
C LEU A 211 21.52 -0.52 -1.76
N ALA A 212 22.42 0.44 -2.01
CA ALA A 212 23.61 0.23 -2.84
C ALA A 212 24.62 -0.71 -2.16
N GLN A 213 25.41 -1.41 -2.98
CA GLN A 213 26.62 -2.08 -2.51
C GLN A 213 27.64 -1.02 -2.06
N PRO A 214 28.34 -1.22 -0.92
CA PRO A 214 29.29 -0.24 -0.42
C PRO A 214 30.34 0.15 -1.46
N GLY A 215 30.49 1.46 -1.70
CA GLY A 215 31.51 2.01 -2.59
C GLY A 215 31.20 1.93 -4.09
N GLN A 216 30.03 1.42 -4.49
CA GLN A 216 29.65 1.37 -5.90
C GLN A 216 28.80 2.58 -6.32
N ILE A 217 29.09 3.11 -7.50
CA ILE A 217 28.24 4.10 -8.17
C ILE A 217 27.12 3.35 -8.91
N SER A 218 25.90 3.86 -8.78
CA SER A 218 24.70 3.31 -9.42
C SER A 218 23.66 4.40 -9.70
N PHE A 219 22.53 4.05 -10.30
CA PHE A 219 21.41 4.98 -10.46
C PHE A 219 20.90 5.52 -9.12
N LEU A 220 21.12 4.81 -8.00
CA LEU A 220 20.81 5.32 -6.67
C LEU A 220 21.65 6.54 -6.31
N THR A 221 22.87 6.67 -6.84
CA THR A 221 23.69 7.88 -6.67
C THR A 221 23.09 9.08 -7.40
N LYS A 222 22.50 8.88 -8.58
CA LYS A 222 21.74 9.93 -9.28
C LYS A 222 20.45 10.28 -8.52
N LEU A 223 19.78 9.28 -7.97
CA LEU A 223 18.61 9.48 -7.10
C LEU A 223 18.98 10.28 -5.84
N GLU A 224 20.09 9.96 -5.17
CA GLU A 224 20.62 10.73 -4.04
C GLU A 224 20.81 12.21 -4.41
N THR A 225 21.35 12.52 -5.59
CA THR A 225 21.45 13.89 -6.09
C THR A 225 20.09 14.58 -6.08
N SER A 226 19.06 13.95 -6.64
CA SER A 226 17.72 14.55 -6.71
C SER A 226 17.10 14.76 -5.32
N LEU A 227 17.26 13.80 -4.40
CA LEU A 227 16.75 13.91 -3.03
C LEU A 227 17.42 15.06 -2.28
N TYR A 228 18.74 15.18 -2.37
CA TYR A 228 19.48 16.28 -1.74
C TYR A 228 19.17 17.65 -2.36
N ALA A 229 18.95 17.71 -3.68
CA ALA A 229 18.57 18.95 -4.36
C ALA A 229 17.19 19.44 -3.92
N VAL A 230 16.20 18.53 -3.81
CA VAL A 230 14.88 18.86 -3.27
C VAL A 230 14.97 19.28 -1.80
N SER A 231 15.77 18.61 -0.98
CA SER A 231 16.02 19.05 0.41
C SER A 231 16.62 20.46 0.46
N ALA A 232 17.60 20.76 -0.39
CA ALA A 232 18.21 22.09 -0.46
C ALA A 232 17.19 23.17 -0.83
N HIS A 233 16.32 22.89 -1.80
CA HIS A 233 15.20 23.75 -2.18
C HIS A 233 14.29 24.05 -0.98
N LEU A 234 13.82 23.01 -0.28
CA LEU A 234 12.91 23.19 0.87
C LEU A 234 13.58 23.94 2.03
N TYR A 235 14.84 23.63 2.34
CA TYR A 235 15.58 24.40 3.35
C TYR A 235 15.72 25.88 2.96
N ALA A 236 15.97 26.18 1.68
CA ALA A 236 16.05 27.55 1.19
C ALA A 236 14.70 28.29 1.36
N VAL A 237 13.59 27.65 0.97
CA VAL A 237 12.23 28.20 1.15
C VAL A 237 11.92 28.46 2.63
N LEU A 238 12.39 27.60 3.54
CA LEU A 238 12.25 27.77 4.99
C LEU A 238 13.21 28.81 5.60
N GLY A 239 14.08 29.44 4.80
CA GLY A 239 15.08 30.41 5.25
C GLY A 239 16.27 29.79 5.99
N ARG A 240 16.44 28.46 5.93
CA ARG A 240 17.50 27.67 6.56
C ARG A 240 18.73 27.57 5.65
N LYS A 241 19.47 28.68 5.55
CA LYS A 241 20.55 28.83 4.56
C LYS A 241 21.67 27.79 4.72
N ALA A 242 22.11 27.52 5.94
CA ALA A 242 23.22 26.61 6.21
C ALA A 242 22.85 25.16 5.83
N GLU A 243 21.64 24.71 6.16
CA GLU A 243 21.13 23.39 5.81
C GLU A 243 20.88 23.26 4.30
N ALA A 244 20.44 24.34 3.66
CA ALA A 244 20.25 24.41 2.22
C ALA A 244 21.58 24.23 1.47
N GLU A 245 22.61 24.99 1.86
CA GLU A 245 23.97 24.88 1.30
C GLU A 245 24.56 23.49 1.53
N ALA A 246 24.48 22.97 2.75
CA ALA A 246 25.01 21.64 3.07
C ALA A 246 24.33 20.54 2.25
N SER A 247 23.01 20.65 2.04
CA SER A 247 22.25 19.72 1.20
C SER A 247 22.62 19.85 -0.27
N LEU A 248 22.74 21.08 -0.80
CA LEU A 248 23.15 21.32 -2.18
C LEU A 248 24.57 20.80 -2.44
N ARG A 249 25.49 20.94 -1.47
CA ARG A 249 26.85 20.43 -1.59
C ARG A 249 26.86 18.90 -1.71
N ARG A 250 26.02 18.20 -0.93
CA ARG A 250 25.85 16.75 -1.07
C ARG A 250 25.27 16.37 -2.42
N ALA A 251 24.31 17.14 -2.94
CA ALA A 251 23.77 16.95 -4.28
C ALA A 251 24.87 17.08 -5.34
N TRP A 252 25.73 18.11 -5.25
CA TRP A 252 26.87 18.32 -6.14
C TRP A 252 27.88 17.18 -6.10
N GLU A 253 28.25 16.71 -4.91
CA GLU A 253 29.19 15.61 -4.73
C GLU A 253 28.65 14.29 -5.28
N ALA A 254 27.36 14.00 -5.08
CA ALA A 254 26.69 12.85 -5.68
C ALA A 254 26.61 12.98 -7.21
N ALA A 255 26.23 14.16 -7.72
CA ALA A 255 26.09 14.42 -9.16
C ALA A 255 27.43 14.24 -9.87
N SER A 256 28.49 14.87 -9.34
CA SER A 256 29.86 14.75 -9.82
C SER A 256 30.33 13.29 -9.91
N ARG A 257 30.04 12.50 -8.87
CA ARG A 257 30.46 11.08 -8.84
C ARG A 257 29.69 10.27 -9.88
N PHE A 258 28.38 10.48 -9.99
CA PHE A 258 27.55 9.78 -10.95
C PHE A 258 27.93 10.14 -12.40
N ASP A 259 28.03 11.44 -12.71
CA ASP A 259 28.31 11.91 -14.07
C ASP A 259 29.72 11.52 -14.56
N ALA A 260 30.68 11.31 -13.64
CA ALA A 260 32.01 10.79 -13.97
C ALA A 260 32.03 9.30 -14.33
N ALA A 261 31.06 8.50 -13.85
CA ALA A 261 30.98 7.06 -14.09
C ALA A 261 29.53 6.56 -14.03
N PRO A 262 28.67 6.96 -15.00
CA PRO A 262 27.24 6.68 -14.94
C PRO A 262 26.97 5.18 -15.03
N ASN A 263 26.13 4.68 -14.13
CA ASN A 263 25.77 3.26 -14.08
C ASN A 263 24.28 3.11 -13.78
N TYR A 264 23.49 2.83 -14.81
CA TYR A 264 22.04 2.65 -14.71
C TYR A 264 21.63 1.20 -14.39
N SER A 265 22.60 0.30 -14.20
CA SER A 265 22.35 -1.11 -13.92
C SER A 265 21.90 -1.33 -12.47
N VAL A 266 20.97 -2.26 -12.28
CA VAL A 266 20.54 -2.71 -10.95
C VAL A 266 21.55 -3.64 -10.26
N THR A 267 22.61 -4.05 -10.97
CA THR A 267 23.62 -5.01 -10.46
C THR A 267 24.40 -4.47 -9.26
N ALA A 268 24.45 -3.15 -9.09
CA ALA A 268 25.12 -2.49 -7.98
C ALA A 268 24.31 -2.46 -6.68
N LEU A 269 23.09 -3.02 -6.68
CA LEU A 269 22.24 -3.07 -5.49
C LEU A 269 22.53 -4.31 -4.64
N ARG A 270 22.25 -4.19 -3.35
CA ARG A 270 22.14 -5.35 -2.45
C ARG A 270 20.97 -6.23 -2.89
N PHE A 271 21.06 -7.52 -2.59
CA PHE A 271 20.04 -8.53 -2.92
C PHE A 271 19.82 -8.79 -4.41
N TYR A 272 20.65 -8.22 -5.30
CA TYR A 272 20.65 -8.57 -6.71
C TYR A 272 20.83 -10.09 -6.89
N CYS A 273 20.00 -10.70 -7.74
CA CYS A 273 19.88 -12.15 -7.85
C CYS A 273 19.94 -12.68 -9.29
N GLY A 274 20.47 -11.90 -10.24
CA GLY A 274 20.93 -12.45 -11.53
C GLY A 274 19.93 -12.52 -12.67
N ASP A 275 18.75 -11.89 -12.56
CA ASP A 275 17.81 -11.76 -13.69
C ASP A 275 17.96 -10.39 -14.38
N PRO A 276 17.85 -10.33 -15.72
CA PRO A 276 17.92 -9.05 -16.43
C PRO A 276 16.66 -8.25 -16.11
N LEU A 277 16.84 -7.28 -15.22
CA LEU A 277 15.89 -6.20 -15.05
C LEU A 277 16.33 -5.03 -15.93
N PRO A 278 15.38 -4.27 -16.51
CA PRO A 278 15.73 -3.13 -17.35
C PRO A 278 16.59 -2.14 -16.55
N ALA A 279 17.39 -1.37 -17.27
CA ALA A 279 18.10 -0.23 -16.69
C ALA A 279 17.10 0.69 -15.97
N ALA A 280 17.54 1.33 -14.90
CA ALA A 280 16.74 2.33 -14.23
C ALA A 280 16.66 3.60 -15.10
N PHE A 281 15.46 4.13 -15.26
CA PHE A 281 15.19 5.37 -15.98
C PHE A 281 14.45 6.34 -15.06
N ASP A 282 14.73 7.62 -15.23
CA ASP A 282 14.14 8.75 -14.51
C ASP A 282 13.94 9.94 -15.47
N ASP A 283 13.17 10.93 -15.03
CA ASP A 283 12.89 12.17 -15.74
C ASP A 283 13.60 13.39 -15.12
N PHE A 284 14.60 13.16 -14.26
CA PHE A 284 15.35 14.20 -13.57
C PHE A 284 16.21 15.00 -14.56
N GLY A 285 16.88 14.32 -15.49
CA GLY A 285 17.74 14.91 -16.52
C GLY A 285 18.60 13.85 -17.23
N GLU A 286 19.26 14.20 -18.33
CA GLU A 286 20.18 13.25 -19.00
C GLU A 286 21.37 12.92 -18.07
N THR A 287 21.94 13.94 -17.44
CA THR A 287 22.95 13.80 -16.37
C THR A 287 22.40 14.22 -15.00
N ALA A 288 23.08 13.83 -13.93
CA ALA A 288 22.72 14.23 -12.57
C ALA A 288 22.87 15.74 -12.36
N THR A 289 23.94 16.34 -12.90
CA THR A 289 24.16 17.79 -12.84
C THR A 289 23.05 18.54 -13.56
N GLN A 290 22.70 18.15 -14.79
CA GLN A 290 21.62 18.79 -15.54
C GLN A 290 20.27 18.71 -14.82
N GLY A 291 20.01 17.62 -14.10
CA GLY A 291 18.77 17.50 -13.33
C GLY A 291 18.67 18.49 -12.16
N VAL A 292 19.79 18.78 -11.49
CA VAL A 292 19.82 19.85 -10.47
C VAL A 292 19.62 21.22 -11.11
N GLU A 293 20.22 21.47 -12.27
CA GLU A 293 20.04 22.73 -13.00
C GLU A 293 18.57 22.95 -13.38
N LYS A 294 17.92 21.92 -13.92
CA LYS A 294 16.48 21.93 -14.22
C LYS A 294 15.65 22.25 -12.98
N LEU A 295 15.93 21.61 -11.83
CA LEU A 295 15.23 21.87 -10.58
C LEU A 295 15.38 23.33 -10.14
N LEU A 296 16.58 23.91 -10.26
CA LEU A 296 16.82 25.31 -9.91
C LEU A 296 16.07 26.25 -10.85
N ASP A 297 16.04 25.95 -12.16
CA ASP A 297 15.33 26.76 -13.15
C ASP A 297 13.80 26.73 -12.95
N GLU A 298 13.27 25.60 -12.49
CA GLU A 298 11.84 25.43 -12.15
C GLU A 298 11.46 26.11 -10.81
N ASN A 299 12.43 26.47 -9.96
CA ASN A 299 12.21 26.98 -8.60
C ASN A 299 12.98 28.29 -8.31
N PRO A 300 12.62 29.41 -8.98
CA PRO A 300 13.39 30.65 -8.97
C PRO A 300 13.59 31.26 -7.57
N ASP A 301 12.58 31.17 -6.70
CA ASP A 301 12.63 31.75 -5.34
C ASP A 301 13.77 31.14 -4.51
N SER A 302 13.94 29.82 -4.60
CA SER A 302 15.05 29.13 -3.93
C SER A 302 16.37 29.28 -4.69
N ALA A 303 16.30 29.43 -6.02
CA ALA A 303 17.46 29.52 -6.88
C ALA A 303 18.27 30.79 -6.63
N GLU A 304 17.65 31.89 -6.17
CA GLU A 304 18.39 33.10 -5.76
C GLU A 304 19.49 32.79 -4.74
N LEU A 305 19.24 31.87 -3.81
CA LEU A 305 20.23 31.41 -2.82
C LEU A 305 21.15 30.34 -3.40
N LEU A 306 20.59 29.36 -4.12
CA LEU A 306 21.27 28.11 -4.46
C LEU A 306 22.10 28.18 -5.76
N ARG A 307 21.65 28.96 -6.75
CA ARG A 307 22.29 29.04 -8.08
C ARG A 307 23.74 29.55 -8.00
N PRO A 308 24.07 30.62 -7.23
CA PRO A 308 25.46 31.08 -7.15
C PRO A 308 26.41 30.02 -6.60
N LEU A 309 25.98 29.31 -5.54
CA LEU A 309 26.74 28.22 -4.92
C LEU A 309 26.98 27.07 -5.90
N TRP A 310 25.94 26.69 -6.65
CA TRP A 310 26.03 25.63 -7.65
C TRP A 310 27.03 25.94 -8.76
N GLU A 311 27.00 27.16 -9.32
CA GLU A 311 27.93 27.57 -10.37
C GLU A 311 29.38 27.69 -9.86
N GLU A 312 29.58 28.18 -8.63
CA GLU A 312 30.90 28.23 -8.00
C GLU A 312 31.56 26.84 -7.99
N TRP A 313 30.85 25.81 -7.49
CA TRP A 313 31.40 24.46 -7.38
C TRP A 313 31.59 23.75 -8.72
N LYS A 314 30.79 24.08 -9.74
CA LYS A 314 31.02 23.62 -11.11
C LYS A 314 32.36 24.10 -11.65
N HIS A 315 32.72 25.35 -11.35
CA HIS A 315 33.98 25.94 -11.79
C HIS A 315 35.20 25.47 -10.99
N GLU A 316 35.03 24.97 -9.75
CA GLU A 316 36.14 24.38 -8.97
C GLU A 316 36.73 23.09 -9.58
N LYS A 317 35.99 22.40 -10.47
CA LYS A 317 36.40 21.15 -11.11
C LYS A 317 36.67 21.28 -12.63
N ALA A 318 36.52 22.46 -13.21
CA ALA A 318 36.87 22.75 -14.60
C ALA A 318 38.37 23.01 -14.77
#